data_AF-A0A5C7RCQ5-F1
#
_entry.id   AF-A0A5C7RCQ5-F1
#
_cell.length_a   1.000
_cell.length_b   1.000
_cell.length_c   1.000
_cell.angle_alpha   90.00
_cell.angle_beta   90.00
_cell.angle_gamma   90.00
#
_symmetry.space_group_name_H-M   'P 1'
#
loop_
_entity.id
_entity.type
_entity.pdbx_description
1 polymer ?
#
loop_
_entity_poly.entity_id
_entity_poly.type
_entity_poly.pdbx_seq_one_letter_code
_entity_poly.pdbx_strand_id
1 'polypeptide(L)'
;MANTQTIQLAIEQLIKDSLANKENIEKGKAASSSLRNEIQITSLELGRDTFSLHAGDQENLTRSRTTVSEDDCSLLKDSIDTISTHVKNNQTEQALAISETLGKNVTLLRKRLQYIAELEQLLKEYEQEKRVRLKLKAVAEALGLSIQPEELASENLSLEKTQAIIEPMIDTYPPDEPAFTPTLH
;
A
#
# COMPACT_ATOMS: atom_id res chain seq x y z
N MET A 1 -34.69 -18.59 -34.45
CA MET A 1 -33.56 -19.37 -33.88
C MET A 1 -32.25 -18.58 -33.76
N ALA A 2 -32.06 -17.41 -34.40
CA ALA A 2 -30.85 -16.60 -34.27
C ALA A 2 -30.58 -16.02 -32.86
N ASN A 3 -31.63 -15.82 -32.05
CA ASN A 3 -31.51 -15.10 -30.78
C ASN A 3 -30.83 -15.91 -29.67
N THR A 4 -31.01 -17.24 -29.65
CA THR A 4 -30.47 -18.11 -28.58
C THR A 4 -28.96 -18.26 -28.67
N GLN A 5 -28.41 -18.37 -29.89
CA GLN A 5 -26.96 -18.44 -30.10
C GLN A 5 -26.26 -17.11 -29.72
N THR A 6 -26.87 -15.97 -30.05
CA THR A 6 -26.34 -14.65 -29.65
C THR A 6 -26.34 -14.48 -28.13
N ILE A 7 -27.40 -14.91 -27.44
CA ILE A 7 -27.47 -14.89 -25.98
C ILE A 7 -26.39 -15.79 -25.36
N GLN A 8 -26.23 -17.00 -25.88
CA GLN A 8 -25.21 -17.93 -25.39
C GLN A 8 -23.80 -17.34 -25.52
N LEU A 9 -23.46 -16.79 -26.69
CA LEU A 9 -22.16 -16.14 -26.92
C LEU A 9 -21.93 -14.96 -25.98
N ALA A 10 -22.96 -14.16 -25.68
CA ALA A 10 -22.85 -13.05 -24.74
C ALA A 10 -22.58 -13.52 -23.30
N ILE A 11 -23.19 -14.62 -22.87
CA ILE A 11 -22.96 -15.22 -21.55
C ILE A 11 -21.53 -15.80 -21.47
N GLU A 12 -21.10 -16.54 -22.49
CA GLU A 12 -19.73 -17.06 -22.59
C GLU A 12 -18.70 -15.94 -22.53
N GLN A 13 -18.95 -14.80 -23.20
CA GLN A 13 -18.10 -13.63 -23.12
C GLN A 13 -18.06 -13.03 -21.71
N LEU A 14 -19.20 -12.89 -21.03
CA LEU A 14 -19.23 -12.38 -19.65
C LEU A 14 -18.45 -13.27 -18.67
N ILE A 15 -18.52 -14.59 -18.84
CA ILE A 15 -17.74 -15.54 -18.03
C ILE A 15 -16.25 -15.36 -18.31
N LYS A 16 -15.87 -15.27 -19.59
CA LYS A 16 -14.48 -15.05 -20.00
C LYS A 16 -13.93 -13.73 -19.44
N ASP A 17 -14.73 -12.66 -19.50
CA ASP A 17 -14.36 -11.35 -18.95
C ASP A 17 -14.17 -11.42 -17.43
N SER A 18 -15.05 -12.12 -16.70
CA SER A 18 -14.90 -12.29 -15.24
C SER A 18 -13.63 -13.07 -14.88
N LEU A 19 -13.32 -14.15 -15.62
CA LEU A 19 -12.09 -14.91 -15.41
C LEU A 19 -10.84 -14.06 -15.65
N ALA A 20 -10.83 -13.28 -16.73
CA ALA A 20 -9.73 -12.38 -17.05
C ALA A 20 -9.55 -11.29 -15.98
N ASN A 21 -10.65 -10.66 -15.52
CA ASN A 21 -10.57 -9.64 -14.47
C ASN A 21 -10.04 -10.22 -13.16
N LYS A 22 -10.48 -11.43 -12.76
CA LYS A 22 -9.95 -12.10 -11.56
C LYS A 22 -8.45 -12.37 -11.67
N GLU A 23 -7.98 -12.84 -12.82
CA GLU A 23 -6.55 -13.03 -13.06
C GLU A 23 -5.78 -11.70 -12.96
N ASN A 24 -6.31 -10.63 -13.55
CA ASN A 24 -5.72 -9.29 -13.48
C ASN A 24 -5.68 -8.75 -12.04
N ILE A 25 -6.74 -8.96 -11.26
CA ILE A 25 -6.80 -8.59 -9.84
C ILE A 25 -5.70 -9.30 -9.06
N GLU A 26 -5.54 -10.62 -9.23
CA GLU A 26 -4.51 -11.38 -8.51
C GLU A 26 -3.09 -10.95 -8.92
N LYS A 27 -2.85 -10.69 -10.21
CA LYS A 27 -1.59 -10.12 -10.68
C LYS A 27 -1.33 -8.73 -10.08
N GLY A 28 -2.34 -7.87 -10.06
CA GLY A 28 -2.27 -6.52 -9.49
C GLY A 28 -1.98 -6.53 -7.99
N LYS A 29 -2.62 -7.44 -7.23
CA LYS A 29 -2.32 -7.66 -5.80
C LYS A 29 -0.87 -8.08 -5.59
N ALA A 30 -0.36 -9.02 -6.38
CA ALA A 30 1.02 -9.48 -6.28
C ALA A 30 2.02 -8.34 -6.59
N ALA A 31 1.79 -7.58 -7.66
CA ALA A 31 2.62 -6.44 -8.04
C ALA A 31 2.60 -5.33 -6.96
N SER A 32 1.41 -4.96 -6.50
CA SER A 32 1.18 -4.00 -5.41
C SER A 32 1.91 -4.43 -4.12
N SER A 33 1.81 -5.70 -3.75
CA SER A 33 2.50 -6.28 -2.59
C SER A 33 4.03 -6.24 -2.73
N SER A 34 4.56 -6.58 -3.91
CA SER A 34 6.01 -6.50 -4.17
C SER A 34 6.52 -5.06 -4.06
N LEU A 35 5.86 -4.11 -4.72
CA LEU A 35 6.24 -2.70 -4.68
C LEU A 35 6.16 -2.13 -3.27
N ARG A 36 5.14 -2.52 -2.51
CA ARG A 36 5.01 -2.18 -1.10
C ARG A 36 6.23 -2.61 -0.29
N ASN A 37 6.65 -3.87 -0.43
CA ASN A 37 7.81 -4.39 0.28
C ASN A 37 9.08 -3.62 -0.11
N GLU A 38 9.26 -3.35 -1.40
CA GLU A 38 10.39 -2.56 -1.89
C GLU A 38 10.40 -1.12 -1.37
N ILE A 39 9.24 -0.46 -1.29
CA ILE A 39 9.09 0.88 -0.72
C ILE A 39 9.43 0.85 0.76
N GLN A 40 8.98 -0.16 1.49
CA GLN A 40 9.29 -0.30 2.92
C GLN A 40 10.79 -0.45 3.16
N ILE A 41 11.45 -1.34 2.41
CA ILE A 41 12.90 -1.55 2.50
C ILE A 41 13.64 -0.24 2.18
N THR A 42 13.34 0.40 1.05
CA THR A 42 14.01 1.64 0.65
C THR A 42 13.72 2.80 1.61
N SER A 43 12.55 2.86 2.23
CA SER A 43 12.23 3.86 3.24
C SER A 43 13.07 3.64 4.52
N LEU A 44 13.23 2.39 4.96
CA LEU A 44 14.09 2.04 6.10
C LEU A 44 15.55 2.40 5.87
N GLU A 45 16.09 2.11 4.67
CA GLU A 45 17.46 2.46 4.27
C GLU A 45 17.71 3.98 4.28
N LEU A 46 16.66 4.77 4.08
CA LEU A 46 16.71 6.23 4.09
C LEU A 46 16.36 6.85 5.45
N GLY A 47 16.04 6.03 6.47
CA GLY A 47 15.57 6.51 7.76
C GLY A 47 14.26 7.31 7.66
N ARG A 48 13.44 7.02 6.64
CA ARG A 48 12.17 7.69 6.39
C ARG A 48 11.03 6.90 6.97
N ASP A 49 9.97 7.61 7.32
CA ASP A 49 8.77 6.98 7.88
C ASP A 49 8.22 5.93 6.90
N THR A 50 8.05 4.72 7.44
CA THR A 50 7.41 3.63 6.74
C THR A 50 5.92 3.80 6.91
N PHE A 51 5.23 3.96 5.79
CA PHE A 51 3.77 3.95 5.80
C PHE A 51 3.32 2.61 6.40
N SER A 52 2.54 2.65 7.48
CA SER A 52 1.86 1.46 7.99
C SER A 52 0.76 1.09 6.98
N LEU A 53 1.04 0.11 6.13
CA LEU A 53 0.27 -0.22 4.92
C LEU A 53 -0.77 -1.32 5.17
N HIS A 54 -1.23 -1.51 6.41
CA HIS A 54 -2.27 -2.49 6.73
C HIS A 54 -3.70 -2.02 6.40
N ALA A 55 -3.84 -0.85 5.77
CA ALA A 55 -5.12 -0.31 5.33
C ALA A 55 -5.61 -0.94 4.01
N GLY A 56 -6.87 -0.70 3.65
CA GLY A 56 -7.44 -1.13 2.37
C GLY A 56 -6.82 -0.40 1.16
N ASP A 57 -6.95 -0.98 -0.04
CA ASP A 57 -6.30 -0.47 -1.28
C ASP A 57 -6.61 1.01 -1.58
N GLN A 58 -7.85 1.45 -1.35
CA GLN A 58 -8.27 2.84 -1.55
C GLN A 58 -7.61 3.82 -0.56
N GLU A 59 -7.48 3.41 0.71
CA GLU A 59 -6.84 4.21 1.74
C GLU A 59 -5.33 4.28 1.49
N ASN A 60 -4.72 3.15 1.14
CA ASN A 60 -3.32 3.09 0.74
C ASN A 60 -3.04 4.02 -0.45
N LEU A 61 -3.91 4.03 -1.47
CA LEU A 61 -3.77 4.93 -2.62
C LEU A 61 -3.80 6.40 -2.21
N THR A 62 -4.78 6.77 -1.39
CA THR A 62 -4.94 8.15 -0.90
C THR A 62 -3.70 8.58 -0.12
N ARG A 63 -3.26 7.74 0.81
CA ARG A 63 -2.11 7.99 1.65
C ARG A 63 -0.82 8.08 0.83
N SER A 64 -0.60 7.18 -0.13
CA SER A 64 0.56 7.23 -1.02
C SER A 64 0.59 8.50 -1.87
N ARG A 65 -0.56 8.95 -2.38
CA ARG A 65 -0.64 10.22 -3.11
C ARG A 65 -0.25 11.41 -2.24
N THR A 66 -0.80 11.52 -1.04
CA THR A 66 -0.46 12.58 -0.06
C THR A 66 1.04 12.58 0.24
N THR A 67 1.60 11.41 0.49
CA THR A 67 3.05 11.24 0.75
C THR A 67 3.89 11.78 -0.39
N VAL A 68 3.55 11.40 -1.62
CA VAL A 68 4.30 11.83 -2.79
C VAL A 68 4.21 13.33 -2.97
N SER A 69 3.03 13.93 -2.81
CA SER A 69 2.82 15.36 -3.01
C SER A 69 3.44 16.22 -1.91
N GLU A 70 3.32 15.81 -0.65
CA GLU A 70 3.66 16.64 0.51
C GLU A 70 5.06 16.37 1.05
N ASP A 71 5.50 15.11 1.07
CA ASP A 71 6.77 14.72 1.69
C ASP A 71 7.86 14.51 0.62
N ASP A 72 7.65 13.61 -0.35
CA ASP A 72 8.67 13.30 -1.35
C ASP A 72 9.07 14.52 -2.19
N CYS A 73 8.09 15.26 -2.74
CA CYS A 73 8.38 16.44 -3.55
C CYS A 73 9.07 17.54 -2.75
N SER A 74 8.70 17.73 -1.47
CA SER A 74 9.32 18.75 -0.62
C SER A 74 10.77 18.39 -0.32
N LEU A 75 11.04 17.15 0.09
CA LEU A 75 12.40 16.68 0.40
C LEU A 75 13.33 16.76 -0.81
N LEU A 76 12.84 16.40 -2.00
CA LEU A 76 13.63 16.50 -3.23
C LEU A 76 13.96 17.96 -3.54
N LYS A 77 13.00 18.86 -3.39
CA LYS A 77 13.23 20.30 -3.59
C LYS A 77 14.26 20.85 -2.61
N ASP A 78 14.11 20.57 -1.32
CA ASP A 78 15.04 21.03 -0.28
C ASP A 78 16.45 20.50 -0.51
N SER A 79 16.58 19.24 -0.94
CA SER A 79 17.87 18.64 -1.31
C SER A 79 18.50 19.36 -2.52
N ILE A 80 17.73 19.66 -3.56
CA ILE A 80 18.20 20.38 -4.75
C ILE A 80 18.64 21.80 -4.39
N ASP A 81 17.86 22.51 -3.58
CA ASP A 81 18.17 23.87 -3.14
C ASP A 81 19.44 23.91 -2.27
N THR A 82 19.61 22.91 -1.39
CA THR A 82 20.81 22.75 -0.57
C THR A 82 22.05 22.43 -1.40
N ILE A 83 21.94 21.51 -2.37
CA ILE A 83 23.02 21.22 -3.33
C ILE A 83 23.39 22.49 -4.11
N SER A 84 22.40 23.22 -4.63
CA SER A 84 22.63 24.47 -5.37
C SER A 84 23.39 25.49 -4.53
N THR A 85 23.05 25.60 -3.25
CA THR A 85 23.73 26.50 -2.30
C THR A 85 25.18 26.08 -2.06
N HIS A 86 25.45 24.80 -1.81
CA HIS A 86 26.82 24.30 -1.64
C HIS A 86 27.67 24.47 -2.90
N VAL A 87 27.09 24.22 -4.09
CA VAL A 87 27.79 24.44 -5.37
C VAL A 87 28.16 25.91 -5.54
N LYS A 88 27.26 26.85 -5.24
CA LYS A 88 27.55 28.31 -5.28
C LYS A 88 28.65 28.71 -4.31
N ASN A 89 28.75 28.02 -3.18
CA ASN A 89 29.76 28.28 -2.15
C ASN A 89 31.07 27.50 -2.35
N ASN A 90 31.25 26.80 -3.49
CA ASN A 90 32.40 25.92 -3.77
C ASN A 90 32.61 24.79 -2.74
N GLN A 91 31.53 24.37 -2.08
CA GLN A 91 31.49 23.28 -1.10
C GLN A 91 31.16 21.95 -1.79
N THR A 92 32.05 21.49 -2.68
CA THR A 92 31.77 20.38 -3.60
C THR A 92 31.61 19.04 -2.92
N GLU A 93 32.34 18.77 -1.83
CA GLU A 93 32.21 17.52 -1.06
C GLU A 93 30.85 17.43 -0.38
N GLN A 94 30.37 18.53 0.20
CA GLN A 94 29.06 18.62 0.83
C GLN A 94 27.93 18.46 -0.20
N ALA A 95 28.08 19.10 -1.37
CA ALA A 95 27.14 18.94 -2.48
C ALA A 95 27.06 17.48 -2.96
N LEU A 96 28.20 16.79 -3.07
CA LEU A 96 28.27 15.39 -3.50
C LEU A 96 27.58 14.46 -2.50
N ALA A 97 27.84 14.63 -1.20
CA ALA A 97 27.23 13.81 -0.15
C ALA A 97 25.69 13.87 -0.16
N ILE A 98 25.12 15.05 -0.40
CA ILE A 98 23.66 15.22 -0.51
C ILE A 98 23.13 14.63 -1.82
N SER A 99 23.90 14.71 -2.91
CA SER A 99 23.48 14.17 -4.21
C SER A 99 23.24 12.66 -4.22
N GLU A 100 24.02 11.90 -3.45
CA GLU A 100 23.84 10.45 -3.29
C GLU A 100 22.51 10.13 -2.59
N THR A 101 22.20 10.88 -1.53
CA THR A 101 20.94 10.75 -0.78
C THR A 101 19.75 11.19 -1.64
N LEU A 102 19.91 12.25 -2.44
CA LEU A 102 18.93 12.68 -3.43
C LEU A 102 18.62 11.57 -4.44
N GLY A 103 19.63 10.88 -4.97
CA GLY A 103 19.44 9.78 -5.92
C GLY A 103 18.61 8.62 -5.35
N LYS A 104 18.83 8.27 -4.07
CA LYS A 104 18.02 7.27 -3.37
C LYS A 104 16.58 7.75 -3.14
N ASN A 105 16.38 9.00 -2.74
CA ASN A 105 15.04 9.58 -2.59
C ASN A 105 14.27 9.64 -3.93
N VAL A 106 14.94 9.94 -5.05
CA VAL A 106 14.32 9.87 -6.39
C VAL A 106 13.90 8.45 -6.72
N THR A 107 14.72 7.45 -6.37
CA THR A 107 14.38 6.04 -6.56
C THR A 107 13.16 5.63 -5.72
N LEU A 108 13.09 6.08 -4.46
CA LEU A 108 11.94 5.86 -3.60
C LEU A 108 10.67 6.49 -4.17
N LEU A 109 10.74 7.75 -4.63
CA LEU A 109 9.62 8.44 -5.27
C LEU A 109 9.13 7.67 -6.50
N ARG A 110 10.05 7.19 -7.36
CA ARG A 110 9.68 6.40 -8.54
C ARG A 110 8.91 5.14 -8.16
N LYS A 111 9.37 4.40 -7.15
CA LYS A 111 8.67 3.21 -6.65
C LYS A 111 7.27 3.55 -6.11
N ARG A 112 7.14 4.63 -5.34
CA ARG A 112 5.85 5.10 -4.82
C ARG A 112 4.88 5.51 -5.93
N LEU A 113 5.36 6.19 -6.97
CA LEU A 113 4.55 6.51 -8.15
C LEU A 113 4.09 5.26 -8.90
N GLN A 114 4.97 4.26 -9.04
CA GLN A 114 4.60 2.98 -9.65
C GLN A 114 3.56 2.25 -8.80
N TYR A 115 3.71 2.23 -7.47
CA TYR A 115 2.74 1.66 -6.56
C TYR A 115 1.37 2.33 -6.64
N ILE A 116 1.34 3.66 -6.74
CA ILE A 116 0.10 4.43 -6.99
C ILE A 116 -0.57 3.96 -8.29
N ALA A 117 0.19 3.83 -9.38
CA ALA A 117 -0.35 3.39 -10.66
C ALA A 117 -0.92 1.96 -10.59
N GLU A 118 -0.23 1.04 -9.92
CA GLU A 118 -0.71 -0.33 -9.71
C GLU A 118 -1.99 -0.36 -8.86
N LEU A 119 -2.07 0.43 -7.79
CA LEU A 119 -3.29 0.52 -6.98
C LEU A 119 -4.47 1.11 -7.78
N GLU A 120 -4.22 2.15 -8.57
CA GLU A 120 -5.26 2.74 -9.43
C GLU A 120 -5.79 1.73 -10.46
N GLN A 121 -4.90 0.92 -11.06
CA GLN A 121 -5.30 -0.13 -11.98
C GLN A 121 -6.09 -1.23 -11.25
N LEU A 122 -5.59 -1.70 -10.11
CA LEU A 122 -6.24 -2.73 -9.30
C LEU A 122 -7.68 -2.33 -8.91
N LEU A 123 -7.88 -1.08 -8.49
CA LEU A 123 -9.21 -0.56 -8.15
C LEU A 123 -10.15 -0.53 -9.37
N LYS A 124 -9.65 -0.19 -10.56
CA LYS A 124 -10.43 -0.26 -11.81
C LYS A 124 -10.83 -1.71 -12.14
N GLU A 125 -9.92 -2.66 -11.98
CA GLU A 125 -10.21 -4.09 -12.20
C GLU A 125 -11.26 -4.61 -11.21
N TYR A 126 -11.21 -4.21 -9.93
CA TYR A 126 -12.26 -4.53 -8.97
C TYR A 126 -13.63 -3.96 -9.36
N GLU A 127 -13.68 -2.70 -9.82
CA GLU A 127 -14.93 -2.11 -10.30
C GLU A 127 -15.48 -2.84 -11.53
N GLN A 128 -14.59 -3.22 -12.47
CA GLN A 128 -14.96 -3.95 -13.67
C GLN A 128 -15.51 -5.34 -13.31
N GLU A 129 -14.83 -6.08 -12.46
CA GLU A 129 -15.28 -7.39 -11.98
C GLU A 129 -16.62 -7.27 -11.23
N LYS A 130 -16.81 -6.24 -10.40
CA LYS A 130 -18.09 -5.98 -9.74
C LYS A 130 -19.22 -5.79 -10.76
N ARG A 131 -18.99 -5.03 -11.84
CA ARG A 131 -20.00 -4.83 -12.91
C ARG A 131 -20.28 -6.12 -13.67
N VAL A 132 -19.26 -6.92 -13.98
CA VAL A 132 -19.43 -8.21 -14.67
C VAL A 132 -20.19 -9.21 -13.79
N ARG A 133 -19.83 -9.34 -12.51
CA ARG A 133 -20.55 -10.18 -11.55
C ARG A 133 -22.01 -9.78 -11.41
N LEU A 134 -22.33 -8.49 -11.37
CA LEU A 134 -23.73 -8.03 -11.35
C LEU A 134 -24.50 -8.45 -12.60
N LYS A 135 -23.89 -8.39 -13.78
CA LYS A 135 -24.52 -8.87 -15.03
C LYS A 135 -24.72 -10.39 -15.01
N LEU A 136 -23.70 -11.15 -14.59
CA LEU A 136 -23.81 -12.60 -14.43
C LEU A 136 -24.90 -12.97 -13.42
N LYS A 137 -25.04 -12.21 -12.33
CA LYS A 137 -26.09 -12.39 -11.34
C LYS A 137 -27.48 -12.22 -11.96
N ALA A 138 -27.69 -11.11 -12.69
CA ALA A 138 -28.94 -10.86 -13.39
C ALA A 138 -29.27 -11.94 -14.44
N VAL A 139 -28.27 -12.44 -15.15
CA VAL A 139 -28.45 -13.55 -16.11
C VAL A 139 -28.89 -14.83 -15.38
N ALA A 140 -28.22 -15.22 -14.31
CA ALA A 140 -28.59 -16.44 -13.59
C ALA A 140 -29.96 -16.32 -12.92
N GLU A 141 -30.34 -15.16 -12.37
CA GLU A 141 -31.71 -14.90 -11.90
C GLU A 141 -32.75 -15.03 -13.02
N ALA A 142 -32.47 -14.48 -14.21
CA ALA A 142 -33.36 -14.60 -15.38
C ALA A 142 -33.51 -16.05 -15.89
N LEU A 143 -32.49 -16.89 -15.66
CA LEU A 143 -32.51 -18.32 -15.97
C LEU A 143 -33.15 -19.16 -14.85
N GLY A 144 -33.62 -18.55 -13.76
CA GLY A 144 -34.19 -19.25 -12.61
C GLY A 144 -33.15 -20.01 -11.79
N LEU A 145 -31.86 -19.73 -11.97
CA LEU A 145 -30.78 -20.28 -11.17
C LEU A 145 -30.71 -19.48 -9.87
N SER A 146 -31.02 -20.12 -8.73
CA SER A 146 -30.89 -19.50 -7.42
C SER A 146 -29.42 -19.27 -7.10
N ILE A 147 -29.02 -18.01 -7.04
CA ILE A 147 -27.68 -17.61 -6.60
C ILE A 147 -27.83 -17.31 -5.11
N GLN A 148 -27.46 -18.27 -4.26
CA GLN A 148 -27.24 -17.90 -2.86
C GLN A 148 -26.18 -16.80 -2.84
N PRO A 149 -26.40 -15.70 -2.11
CA PRO A 149 -25.33 -14.74 -1.91
C PRO A 149 -24.16 -15.52 -1.32
N GLU A 150 -22.99 -15.48 -1.98
CA GLU A 150 -21.73 -15.80 -1.32
C GLU A 150 -21.75 -14.97 -0.04
N GLU A 151 -21.91 -15.65 1.09
CA GLU A 151 -21.74 -15.10 2.42
C GLU A 151 -20.49 -14.25 2.31
N LEU A 152 -20.61 -12.94 2.58
CA LEU A 152 -19.45 -12.09 2.78
C LEU A 152 -18.57 -12.90 3.72
N ALA A 153 -17.45 -13.42 3.24
CA ALA A 153 -16.40 -13.91 4.08
C ALA A 153 -15.96 -12.67 4.84
N SER A 154 -16.65 -12.43 5.95
CA SER A 154 -16.29 -11.50 6.98
C SER A 154 -14.85 -11.87 7.30
N GLU A 155 -13.94 -11.01 6.88
CA GLU A 155 -12.69 -10.75 7.58
C GLU A 155 -13.07 -10.42 9.02
N ASN A 156 -13.34 -11.45 9.83
CA ASN A 156 -13.50 -11.43 11.27
C ASN A 156 -13.62 -12.87 11.74
N LEU A 157 -12.50 -13.60 11.65
CA LEU A 157 -12.29 -14.80 12.44
C LEU A 157 -11.24 -14.49 13.52
N SER A 158 -11.77 -14.35 14.73
CA SER A 158 -11.16 -14.57 16.03
C SER A 158 -10.25 -13.48 16.62
N LEU A 159 -10.88 -12.43 17.13
CA LEU A 159 -10.40 -11.73 18.34
C LEU A 159 -10.93 -12.53 19.55
N GLU A 160 -10.28 -13.65 19.86
CA GLU A 160 -10.45 -14.33 21.14
C GLU A 160 -9.80 -13.49 22.25
N LYS A 161 -10.59 -12.57 22.78
CA LYS A 161 -10.90 -12.47 24.22
C LYS A 161 -9.78 -12.93 25.17
N THR A 162 -8.77 -12.09 25.38
CA THR A 162 -8.14 -11.93 26.70
C THR A 162 -8.46 -10.55 27.23
N GLN A 163 -9.57 -10.46 27.97
CA GLN A 163 -9.76 -9.41 28.95
C GLN A 163 -8.69 -9.59 30.04
N ALA A 164 -7.72 -8.69 30.10
CA ALA A 164 -7.04 -8.38 31.34
C ALA A 164 -7.16 -6.87 31.55
N ILE A 165 -7.74 -6.56 32.70
CA ILE A 165 -8.23 -5.26 33.15
C ILE A 165 -7.08 -4.26 33.27
N ILE A 166 -7.32 -3.04 32.80
CA ILE A 166 -6.50 -1.87 33.11
C ILE A 166 -6.87 -1.43 34.53
N GLU A 167 -5.90 -1.36 35.43
CA GLU A 167 -5.94 -0.43 36.57
C GLU A 167 -4.69 0.46 36.55
N PRO A 168 -4.82 1.79 36.73
CA PRO A 168 -3.71 2.72 36.67
C PRO A 168 -3.09 2.91 38.05
N MET A 169 -1.76 2.92 38.17
CA MET A 169 -1.09 3.46 39.35
C MET A 169 -0.02 4.48 38.97
N ILE A 170 -0.04 5.53 39.78
CA ILE A 170 0.50 6.85 39.61
C ILE A 170 2.01 6.88 39.92
N ASP A 171 2.68 7.75 39.19
CA ASP A 171 4.03 8.29 39.34
C ASP A 171 4.41 8.66 40.79
N THR A 172 5.56 8.16 41.27
CA THR A 172 6.44 8.85 42.24
C THR A 172 7.85 8.22 42.23
N TYR A 173 8.82 8.92 41.63
CA TYR A 173 10.25 8.93 42.04
C TYR A 173 10.41 9.71 43.38
N PRO A 174 11.58 9.81 44.08
CA PRO A 174 12.94 9.23 43.90
C PRO A 174 13.54 8.75 45.29
N PRO A 175 14.87 8.77 45.61
CA PRO A 175 16.15 8.61 44.90
C PRO A 175 17.10 7.53 45.56
N ASP A 176 18.34 7.46 45.04
CA ASP A 176 19.62 7.08 45.68
C ASP A 176 20.33 5.79 45.22
N GLU A 177 21.49 6.04 44.59
CA GLU A 177 22.56 5.10 44.23
C GLU A 177 23.14 4.39 45.47
N PRO A 178 23.94 3.32 45.26
CA PRO A 178 25.37 3.59 45.21
C PRO A 178 26.13 2.85 44.11
N ALA A 179 27.23 3.51 43.73
CA ALA A 179 28.23 3.14 42.75
C ALA A 179 28.77 1.70 42.88
N PHE A 180 28.86 1.00 41.75
CA PHE A 180 29.73 -0.16 41.59
C PHE A 180 31.02 0.27 40.91
N THR A 181 32.12 0.26 41.66
CA THR A 181 33.49 0.38 41.14
C THR A 181 33.99 -0.99 40.65
N PRO A 182 34.63 -1.11 39.47
CA PRO A 182 35.33 -2.32 39.08
C PRO A 182 36.78 -2.26 39.57
N THR A 183 37.19 -3.19 40.42
CA THR A 183 38.60 -3.44 40.73
C THR A 183 39.24 -4.29 39.64
N LEU A 184 40.26 -3.72 38.98
CA LEU A 184 41.26 -4.42 38.19
C LEU A 184 42.24 -5.14 39.12
N HIS A 185 42.51 -6.42 38.84
CA HIS A 185 43.73 -7.12 39.21
C HIS A 185 44.27 -7.86 38.00
#